data_AF-A0A7V3TUD5-F1
#
_entry.id   AF-A0A7V3TUD5-F1
#
_cell.length_a   1.000
_cell.length_b   1.000
_cell.length_c   1.000
_cell.angle_alpha   90.00
_cell.angle_beta   90.00
_cell.angle_gamma   90.00
#
_symmetry.space_group_name_H-M   'P 1'
#
loop_
_entity.id
_entity.type
_entity.pdbx_description
1 polymer ?
#
loop_
_entity_poly.entity_id
_entity_poly.type
_entity_poly.pdbx_seq_one_letter_code
_entity_poly.pdbx_strand_id
1 'polypeptide(L)'
;MAQGLLASEFGRFLQVPNGPSQRVMKNGWRPRGMTPEQRRTILVTRRLREAAGYLELGLVDQALQCLEIEDLGPWEGPVSMFKGQILASQGRYLDAAAAFERAAQVFPPPHDRLAWYTLSQCLRQAGDTVRAIQVLGRARGAYPRQYFFPTGGEV
;
A
#
# COMPACT_ATOMS: atom_id res chain seq x y z
N MET A 1 5.15 60.53 -6.89
CA MET A 1 4.11 59.54 -7.18
C MET A 1 4.77 58.21 -7.55
N ALA A 2 5.11 57.40 -6.55
CA ALA A 2 5.81 56.13 -6.75
C ALA A 2 5.36 55.11 -5.71
N GLN A 3 4.11 54.67 -5.77
CA GLN A 3 3.60 53.50 -5.05
C GLN A 3 2.48 52.88 -5.88
N GLY A 4 2.74 51.77 -6.56
CA GLY A 4 1.74 51.10 -7.38
C GLY A 4 2.20 49.90 -8.20
N LEU A 5 3.48 49.50 -8.13
CA LEU A 5 4.05 48.46 -8.99
C LEU A 5 4.44 47.15 -8.27
N LEU A 6 4.00 46.95 -7.02
CA LEU A 6 4.31 45.73 -6.26
C LEU A 6 3.11 44.81 -5.97
N ALA A 7 1.92 45.13 -6.50
CA ALA A 7 0.73 44.28 -6.33
C ALA A 7 0.56 43.23 -7.45
N SER A 8 1.27 43.34 -8.58
CA SER A 8 1.05 42.47 -9.76
C SER A 8 1.84 41.16 -9.75
N GLU A 9 2.87 41.04 -8.92
CA GLU A 9 3.78 39.87 -8.95
C GLU A 9 3.38 38.80 -7.91
N PHE A 10 2.66 39.16 -6.84
CA PHE A 10 2.21 38.20 -5.81
C PHE A 10 1.00 37.34 -6.24
N GLY A 11 0.23 37.77 -7.24
CA GLY A 11 -0.90 36.98 -7.78
C GLY A 11 -0.47 35.81 -8.67
N ARG A 12 0.81 35.70 -9.02
CA ARG A 12 1.33 34.67 -9.94
C ARG A 12 1.67 33.34 -9.25
N PHE A 13 1.69 33.30 -7.90
CA PHE A 13 2.13 32.14 -7.13
C PHE A 13 0.98 31.27 -6.57
N LEU A 14 -0.27 31.74 -6.67
CA LEU A 14 -1.48 30.98 -6.34
C LEU A 14 -2.33 30.81 -7.61
N GLN A 15 -1.79 30.09 -8.59
CA GLN A 15 -2.54 29.67 -9.77
C GLN A 15 -3.59 28.63 -9.36
N VAL A 16 -4.67 29.09 -8.74
CA VAL A 16 -5.96 28.39 -8.77
C VAL A 16 -6.32 28.32 -10.26
N PRO A 17 -6.46 27.13 -10.87
CA PRO A 17 -6.71 27.06 -12.30
C PRO A 17 -8.00 27.81 -12.63
N ASN A 18 -7.89 28.85 -13.47
CA ASN A 18 -9.02 29.58 -14.01
C ASN A 18 -10.03 28.59 -14.59
N GLY A 19 -11.27 28.61 -14.09
CA GLY A 19 -12.36 27.79 -14.60
C GLY A 19 -12.57 28.03 -16.11
N PRO A 20 -13.10 27.04 -16.86
CA PRO A 20 -13.11 27.12 -18.31
C PRO A 20 -14.06 28.20 -18.84
N SER A 21 -13.70 28.74 -20.00
CA SER A 21 -14.41 29.82 -20.69
C SER A 21 -15.86 29.46 -21.03
N GLN A 22 -16.76 30.46 -21.10
CA GLN A 22 -18.21 30.29 -21.31
C GLN A 22 -18.62 29.40 -22.49
N ARG A 23 -17.75 29.22 -23.50
CA ARG A 23 -17.96 28.31 -24.64
C ARG A 23 -17.99 26.83 -24.23
N VAL A 24 -17.29 26.44 -23.16
CA VAL A 24 -17.25 25.07 -22.62
C VAL A 24 -18.52 24.74 -21.83
N MET A 25 -19.17 25.75 -21.25
CA MET A 25 -20.40 25.56 -20.47
C MET A 25 -21.60 25.15 -21.34
N LYS A 26 -21.70 25.63 -22.59
CA LYS A 26 -22.81 25.29 -23.51
C LYS A 26 -22.85 23.82 -23.94
N ASN A 27 -21.73 23.09 -23.83
CA ASN A 27 -21.63 21.68 -24.25
C ASN A 27 -21.49 20.71 -23.06
N GLY A 28 -22.01 21.07 -21.89
CA GLY A 28 -22.03 20.18 -20.73
C GLY A 28 -20.68 20.10 -20.03
N TRP A 29 -20.22 21.21 -19.47
CA TRP A 29 -19.14 21.18 -18.50
C TRP A 29 -19.56 20.33 -17.29
N ARG A 30 -19.05 19.11 -17.22
CA ARG A 30 -19.12 18.29 -16.00
C ARG A 30 -17.83 18.58 -15.23
N PRO A 31 -17.87 19.07 -13.98
CA PRO A 31 -16.69 19.04 -13.14
C PRO A 31 -16.18 17.60 -13.15
N ARG A 32 -14.87 17.38 -13.34
CA ARG A 32 -14.28 16.03 -13.36
C ARG A 32 -14.65 15.37 -12.04
N GLY A 33 -15.73 14.58 -12.05
CA GLY A 33 -16.16 13.81 -10.90
C GLY A 33 -15.03 12.86 -10.52
N MET A 34 -14.96 12.52 -9.24
CA MET A 34 -13.91 11.64 -8.74
C MET A 34 -13.95 10.31 -9.50
N THR A 35 -12.83 9.96 -10.15
CA THR A 35 -12.67 8.70 -10.87
C THR A 35 -12.82 7.51 -9.91
N PRO A 36 -13.23 6.33 -10.37
CA PRO A 36 -13.30 5.13 -9.53
C PRO A 36 -11.98 4.85 -8.78
N GLU A 37 -10.83 5.05 -9.44
CA GLU A 37 -9.51 4.88 -8.83
C GLU A 37 -9.23 5.89 -7.72
N GLN A 38 -9.63 7.15 -7.90
CA GLN A 38 -9.51 8.18 -6.86
C GLN A 38 -10.42 7.85 -5.66
N ARG A 39 -11.66 7.39 -5.90
CA ARG A 39 -12.56 6.96 -4.82
C ARG A 39 -11.98 5.79 -4.05
N ARG A 40 -11.45 4.78 -4.76
CA ARG A 40 -10.77 3.63 -4.16
C ARG A 40 -9.58 4.08 -3.32
N THR A 41 -8.74 4.95 -3.86
CA THR A 41 -7.56 5.48 -3.16
C THR A 41 -7.96 6.19 -1.86
N ILE A 42 -8.98 7.03 -1.88
CA ILE A 42 -9.47 7.72 -0.68
C ILE A 42 -10.04 6.74 0.34
N LEU A 43 -10.83 5.76 -0.11
CA LEU A 43 -11.37 4.71 0.76
C LEU A 43 -10.23 3.93 1.44
N VAL A 44 -9.30 3.39 0.66
CA VAL A 44 -8.18 2.58 1.17
C VAL A 44 -7.30 3.41 2.11
N THR A 45 -6.95 4.64 1.74
CA THR A 45 -6.13 5.52 2.58
C THR A 45 -6.80 5.82 3.92
N ARG A 46 -8.12 6.08 3.90
CA ARG A 46 -8.90 6.29 5.12
C ARG A 46 -8.89 5.04 6.00
N ARG A 47 -9.17 3.87 5.42
CA ARG A 47 -9.19 2.59 6.14
C ARG A 47 -7.83 2.21 6.73
N LEU A 48 -6.74 2.46 6.01
CA LEU A 48 -5.39 2.25 6.52
C LEU A 48 -5.09 3.14 7.73
N ARG A 49 -5.52 4.40 7.71
CA ARG A 49 -5.38 5.31 8.86
C ARG A 49 -6.21 4.84 10.07
N GLU A 50 -7.45 4.42 9.83
CA GLU A 50 -8.31 3.85 10.88
C GLU A 50 -7.66 2.60 11.49
N ALA A 51 -7.18 1.68 10.66
CA ALA A 51 -6.50 0.46 11.09
C ALA A 51 -5.22 0.74 11.88
N ALA A 52 -4.42 1.74 11.46
CA ALA A 52 -3.24 2.17 12.21
C ALA A 52 -3.60 2.68 13.61
N GLY A 53 -4.66 3.49 13.72
CA GLY A 53 -5.15 3.96 15.01
C GLY A 53 -5.59 2.83 15.93
N TYR A 54 -6.31 1.83 15.40
CA TYR A 54 -6.67 0.64 16.19
C TYR A 54 -5.46 -0.18 16.61
N LEU A 55 -4.43 -0.29 15.75
CA LEU A 55 -3.19 -0.98 16.07
C LEU A 55 -2.43 -0.30 17.23
N GLU A 56 -2.35 1.03 17.23
CA GLU A 56 -1.74 1.80 18.33
C GLU A 56 -2.45 1.58 19.67
N LEU A 57 -3.77 1.32 19.63
CA LEU A 57 -4.57 0.97 20.80
C LEU A 57 -4.52 -0.52 21.18
N GLY A 58 -3.78 -1.35 20.42
CA GLY A 58 -3.71 -2.80 20.61
C GLY A 58 -4.96 -3.57 20.15
N LEU A 59 -5.92 -2.89 19.49
CA LEU A 59 -7.21 -3.43 19.06
C LEU A 59 -7.10 -4.09 17.68
N VAL A 60 -6.39 -5.20 17.63
CA VAL A 60 -5.94 -5.82 16.37
C VAL A 60 -7.08 -6.38 15.52
N ASP A 61 -8.10 -6.99 16.13
CA ASP A 61 -9.23 -7.52 15.35
C ASP A 61 -9.98 -6.38 14.64
N GLN A 62 -10.14 -5.24 15.30
CA GLN A 62 -10.75 -4.04 14.69
C GLN A 62 -9.86 -3.44 13.59
N ALA A 63 -8.54 -3.46 13.79
CA ALA A 63 -7.59 -3.05 12.77
C ALA A 63 -7.69 -3.93 11.51
N LEU A 64 -7.79 -5.24 11.66
CA LEU A 64 -7.95 -6.18 10.54
C LEU A 64 -9.29 -6.00 9.84
N GLN A 65 -10.39 -5.83 10.59
CA GLN A 65 -11.72 -5.56 10.04
C GLN A 65 -11.76 -4.31 9.17
N CYS A 66 -11.02 -3.24 9.54
CA CYS A 66 -10.93 -2.03 8.72
C CYS A 66 -10.30 -2.30 7.34
N LEU A 67 -9.51 -3.37 7.20
CA LEU A 67 -8.76 -3.73 6.00
C LEU A 67 -9.47 -4.82 5.17
N GLU A 68 -10.68 -5.23 5.54
CA GLU A 68 -11.55 -6.08 4.72
C GLU A 68 -12.27 -5.22 3.67
N ILE A 69 -11.53 -4.88 2.62
CA ILE A 69 -12.00 -4.09 1.48
C ILE A 69 -12.11 -5.02 0.28
N GLU A 70 -13.28 -5.07 -0.35
CA GLU A 70 -13.58 -6.01 -1.45
C GLU A 70 -12.74 -5.75 -2.72
N ASP A 71 -12.45 -4.48 -3.01
CA ASP A 71 -11.75 -4.08 -4.24
C ASP A 71 -10.54 -3.19 -3.93
N LEU A 72 -9.39 -3.85 -3.77
CA LEU A 72 -8.11 -3.21 -3.48
C LEU A 72 -7.36 -2.77 -4.74
N GLY A 73 -7.51 -3.50 -5.85
CA GLY A 73 -6.76 -3.28 -7.08
C GLY A 73 -5.26 -3.07 -6.81
N PRO A 74 -4.66 -1.94 -7.24
CA PRO A 74 -3.23 -1.66 -7.00
C PRO A 74 -2.80 -1.60 -5.53
N TRP A 75 -3.74 -1.46 -4.60
CA TRP A 75 -3.47 -1.35 -3.16
C TRP A 75 -3.40 -2.70 -2.44
N GLU A 76 -3.61 -3.82 -3.14
CA GLU A 76 -3.59 -5.15 -2.53
C GLU A 76 -2.25 -5.47 -1.87
N GLY A 77 -1.13 -5.14 -2.52
CA GLY A 77 0.21 -5.31 -1.97
C GLY A 77 0.43 -4.50 -0.68
N PRO A 78 0.25 -3.17 -0.69
CA PRO A 78 0.36 -2.33 0.51
C PRO A 78 -0.57 -2.74 1.65
N VAL A 79 -1.82 -3.08 1.36
CA VAL A 79 -2.77 -3.52 2.39
C VAL A 79 -2.35 -4.87 2.98
N SER A 80 -1.87 -5.80 2.17
CA SER A 80 -1.35 -7.09 2.65
C SER A 80 -0.09 -6.93 3.50
N MET A 81 0.81 -5.99 3.16
CA MET A 81 1.93 -5.62 4.03
C MET A 81 1.47 -5.14 5.39
N PHE A 82 0.46 -4.25 5.39
CA PHE A 82 -0.04 -3.67 6.63
C PHE A 82 -0.76 -4.71 7.50
N LYS A 83 -1.58 -5.60 6.90
CA LYS A 83 -2.16 -6.78 7.59
C LYS A 83 -1.07 -7.66 8.21
N GLY A 84 0.01 -7.94 7.47
CA GLY A 84 1.13 -8.71 7.98
C GLY A 84 1.79 -8.08 9.21
N GLN A 85 1.97 -6.76 9.22
CA GLN A 85 2.53 -6.03 10.37
C GLN A 85 1.64 -6.12 11.60
N ILE A 86 0.33 -5.92 11.42
CA ILE A 86 -0.69 -6.04 12.48
C ILE A 86 -0.69 -7.44 13.11
N LEU A 87 -0.58 -8.49 12.28
CA LEU A 87 -0.54 -9.87 12.76
C LEU A 87 0.78 -10.18 13.48
N ALA A 88 1.89 -9.70 12.93
CA ALA A 88 3.21 -9.89 13.53
C ALA A 88 3.33 -9.21 14.90
N SER A 89 2.69 -8.06 15.11
CA SER A 89 2.71 -7.37 16.42
C SER A 89 1.98 -8.15 17.51
N GLN A 90 1.12 -9.11 17.17
CA GLN A 90 0.51 -10.04 18.13
C GLN A 90 1.26 -11.37 18.27
N GLY A 91 2.40 -11.53 17.59
CA GLY A 91 3.10 -12.81 17.55
C GLY A 91 2.42 -13.87 16.69
N ARG A 92 1.39 -13.51 15.89
CA ARG A 92 0.74 -14.42 14.94
C ARG A 92 1.59 -14.56 13.67
N TYR A 93 2.79 -15.11 13.82
CA TYR A 93 3.82 -15.10 12.78
C TYR A 93 3.45 -15.90 11.52
N LEU A 94 2.69 -16.98 11.65
CA LEU A 94 2.21 -17.78 10.50
C LEU A 94 1.20 -17.00 9.65
N ASP A 95 0.22 -16.35 10.29
CA ASP A 95 -0.77 -15.52 9.59
C ASP A 95 -0.10 -14.30 8.96
N ALA A 96 0.84 -13.68 9.68
CA ALA A 96 1.65 -12.59 9.16
C ALA A 96 2.45 -13.01 7.93
N ALA A 97 3.06 -14.21 7.96
CA ALA A 97 3.78 -14.77 6.83
C ALA A 97 2.86 -14.92 5.60
N ALA A 98 1.65 -15.45 5.76
CA ALA A 98 0.70 -15.55 4.65
C ALA A 98 0.32 -14.18 4.05
N ALA A 99 0.20 -13.15 4.87
CA ALA A 99 -0.06 -11.78 4.41
C ALA A 99 1.15 -11.16 3.68
N PHE A 100 2.36 -11.34 4.19
CA PHE A 100 3.58 -10.87 3.53
C PHE A 100 3.88 -11.60 2.22
N GLU A 101 3.58 -12.90 2.15
CA GLU A 101 3.71 -13.68 0.91
C GLU A 101 2.78 -13.15 -0.18
N ARG A 102 1.51 -12.86 0.15
CA ARG A 102 0.58 -12.19 -0.77
C ARG A 102 1.10 -10.84 -1.23
N ALA A 103 1.60 -10.01 -0.31
CA ALA A 103 2.19 -8.72 -0.68
C ALA A 103 3.36 -8.87 -1.67
N ALA A 104 4.25 -9.84 -1.42
CA ALA A 104 5.43 -10.08 -2.22
C ALA A 104 5.10 -10.63 -3.62
N GLN A 105 3.97 -11.32 -3.80
CA GLN A 105 3.50 -11.79 -5.10
C GLN A 105 2.92 -10.65 -5.95
N VAL A 106 2.27 -9.68 -5.31
CA VAL A 106 1.64 -8.52 -5.97
C VAL A 106 2.68 -7.46 -6.33
N PHE A 107 3.67 -7.21 -5.47
CA PHE A 107 4.68 -6.18 -5.76
C PHE A 107 5.57 -6.55 -6.95
N PRO A 108 5.84 -5.59 -7.86
CA PRO A 108 6.84 -5.79 -8.89
C PRO A 108 8.25 -5.64 -8.30
N PRO A 109 9.25 -6.41 -8.78
CA PRO A 109 10.65 -6.16 -8.46
C PRO A 109 11.04 -4.74 -8.86
N PRO A 110 11.85 -4.02 -8.06
CA PRO A 110 12.54 -4.47 -6.84
C PRO A 110 11.75 -4.27 -5.53
N HIS A 111 10.49 -3.84 -5.59
CA HIS A 111 9.69 -3.45 -4.41
C HIS A 111 9.23 -4.66 -3.58
N ASP A 112 9.17 -5.84 -4.18
CA ASP A 112 8.85 -7.10 -3.50
C ASP A 112 9.91 -7.55 -2.48
N ARG A 113 11.16 -7.08 -2.62
CA ARG A 113 12.28 -7.44 -1.72
C ARG A 113 11.99 -7.19 -0.25
N LEU A 114 11.34 -6.07 0.06
CA LEU A 114 10.97 -5.76 1.45
C LEU A 114 9.95 -6.77 1.98
N ALA A 115 8.95 -7.13 1.17
CA ALA A 115 7.93 -8.11 1.57
C ALA A 115 8.54 -9.51 1.76
N TRP A 116 9.43 -9.95 0.87
CA TRP A 116 10.18 -11.20 1.03
C TRP A 116 11.07 -11.18 2.27
N TYR A 117 11.78 -10.07 2.52
CA TYR A 117 12.59 -9.95 3.72
C TYR A 117 11.74 -10.10 4.98
N THR A 118 10.64 -9.34 5.10
CA THR A 118 9.76 -9.41 6.27
C THR A 118 9.13 -10.80 6.42
N LEU A 119 8.73 -11.44 5.31
CA LEU A 119 8.28 -12.83 5.31
C LEU A 119 9.31 -13.77 5.93
N SER A 120 10.59 -13.66 5.53
CA SER A 120 11.65 -14.50 6.09
C SER A 120 11.82 -14.32 7.60
N GLN A 121 11.65 -13.09 8.09
CA GLN A 121 11.72 -12.81 9.54
C GLN A 121 10.54 -13.48 10.26
N CYS A 122 9.32 -13.37 9.71
CA CYS A 122 8.14 -14.02 10.28
C CYS A 122 8.25 -15.54 10.28
N LEU A 123 8.71 -16.15 9.17
CA LEU A 123 8.92 -17.60 9.09
C LEU A 123 9.96 -18.08 10.12
N ARG A 124 11.04 -17.32 10.32
CA ARG A 124 12.03 -17.63 11.35
C ARG A 124 11.41 -17.58 12.75
N GLN A 125 10.60 -16.56 13.05
CA GLN A 125 9.89 -16.47 14.34
C GLN A 125 8.84 -17.57 14.52
N ALA A 126 8.25 -18.07 13.43
CA ALA A 126 7.34 -19.21 13.44
C ALA A 126 8.06 -20.58 13.54
N GLY A 127 9.40 -20.61 13.51
CA GLY A 127 10.20 -21.83 13.58
C GLY A 127 10.54 -22.48 12.24
N ASP A 128 9.97 -22.00 11.12
CA ASP A 128 10.26 -22.50 9.77
C ASP A 128 11.54 -21.87 9.20
N THR A 129 12.66 -22.32 9.75
CA THR A 129 13.99 -21.80 9.41
C THR A 129 14.37 -22.12 7.96
N VAL A 130 13.91 -23.26 7.43
CA VAL A 130 14.22 -23.71 6.06
C VAL A 130 13.58 -22.77 5.04
N ARG A 131 12.26 -22.52 5.13
CA ARG A 131 11.60 -21.57 4.23
C ARG A 131 12.10 -20.14 4.45
N ALA A 132 12.43 -19.76 5.69
CA ALA A 132 12.99 -18.44 5.98
C ALA A 132 14.28 -18.19 5.17
N ILE A 133 15.22 -19.15 5.12
CA ILE A 133 16.47 -19.02 4.37
C ILE A 133 16.19 -18.90 2.86
N GLN A 134 15.30 -19.74 2.33
CA GLN A 134 14.93 -19.72 0.90
C GLN A 134 14.37 -18.36 0.50
N VAL A 135 13.40 -17.86 1.26
CA VAL A 135 12.75 -16.57 1.03
C VAL A 135 13.74 -15.41 1.19
N LEU A 136 14.63 -15.47 2.18
CA LEU A 136 15.66 -14.45 2.37
C LEU A 136 16.62 -14.37 1.16
N GLY A 137 16.97 -15.52 0.58
CA GLY A 137 17.73 -15.57 -0.67
C GLY A 137 17.04 -14.80 -1.80
N ARG A 138 15.72 -14.94 -1.93
CA ARG A 138 14.92 -14.20 -2.92
C ARG A 138 14.90 -12.70 -2.64
N ALA A 139 14.75 -12.28 -1.38
CA ALA A 139 14.83 -10.87 -0.99
C ALA A 139 16.16 -10.22 -1.39
N ARG A 140 17.25 -11.01 -1.38
CA ARG A 140 18.60 -10.56 -1.79
C ARG A 140 18.86 -10.64 -3.30
N GLY A 141 17.89 -11.10 -4.08
CA GLY A 141 18.02 -11.27 -5.53
C GLY A 141 18.78 -12.53 -5.95
N ALA A 142 18.97 -13.50 -5.04
CA ALA A 142 19.64 -14.77 -5.35
C ALA A 142 18.78 -15.67 -6.27
N TYR A 143 17.47 -15.44 -6.33
CA TYR A 143 16.54 -16.22 -7.15
C TYR A 143 15.70 -15.31 -8.06
N PRO A 144 15.70 -15.53 -9.39
CA PRO A 144 14.74 -14.91 -10.30
C PRO A 144 13.31 -15.40 -9.97
N ARG A 145 12.29 -14.55 -10.19
CA ARG A 145 10.87 -14.79 -9.86
C ARG A 145 10.31 -16.17 -10.26
N GLN A 146 10.90 -16.81 -11.28
CA GLN A 146 10.45 -18.09 -11.85
C GLN A 146 10.86 -19.33 -11.03
N TYR A 147 11.83 -19.24 -10.11
CA TYR A 147 12.19 -20.34 -9.22
C TYR A 147 11.30 -20.32 -7.96
N PHE A 148 10.02 -20.62 -8.15
CA PHE A 148 9.16 -21.09 -7.06
C PHE A 148 9.41 -22.59 -6.88
N PHE A 149 10.09 -22.98 -5.81
CA PHE A 149 10.07 -24.37 -5.38
C PHE A 149 8.77 -24.57 -4.60
N PRO A 150 7.79 -25.33 -5.11
CA PRO A 150 6.70 -25.78 -4.27
C PRO A 150 7.30 -26.57 -3.12
N THR A 151 6.80 -26.29 -1.92
CA THR A 151 7.03 -26.96 -0.64
C THR A 151 7.84 -28.25 -0.70
N GLY A 152 8.89 -28.34 0.11
CA GLY A 152 9.54 -29.61 0.43
C GLY A 152 8.50 -30.62 0.92
N GLY A 153 7.97 -31.39 -0.02
CA GLY A 153 7.32 -32.65 0.21
C GLY A 153 8.39 -33.72 0.14
N GLU A 154 8.60 -34.37 1.26
CA GLU A 154 9.03 -35.76 1.42
C GLU A 154 10.35 -36.18 0.74
N VAL A 155 11.39 -36.34 1.56
CA VAL A 155 12.11 -37.62 1.74
C VAL A 155 12.45 -37.81 3.21
#